data_AF-D6X5Y0-F1
#
_entry.id   AF-D6X5Y0-F1
#
_cell.length_a   1.000
_cell.length_b   1.000
_cell.length_c   1.000
_cell.angle_alpha   90.00
_cell.angle_beta   90.00
_cell.angle_gamma   90.00
#
_symmetry.space_group_name_H-M   'P 1'
#
loop_
_entity.id
_entity.type
_entity.pdbx_description
1 polymer ?
#
loop_
_entity_poly.entity_id
_entity_poly.type
_entity_poly.pdbx_seq_one_letter_code
_entity_poly.pdbx_strand_id
1 'polypeptide(L)'
;DFEGEPAGRSTERCRPQPAVRDVAGMLRSFDYAARTHRPWNPAWAERCRAAYCDGYAEAGGDDPREDPELLRAYETDKAVYEVVYEARHRPDWLPVPMAAIERLAALD
;
A
#
# COMPACT_ATOMS: atom_id res chain seq x y z
N ASP A 1 5.07 0.34 -15.58
CA ASP A 1 6.46 0.76 -15.35
C ASP A 1 7.10 -0.30 -14.47
N PHE A 2 8.19 -0.93 -14.91
CA PHE A 2 8.84 -2.08 -14.26
C PHE A 2 10.28 -1.77 -13.83
N GLU A 3 10.66 -0.49 -13.73
CA GLU A 3 12.02 -0.08 -13.37
C GLU A 3 12.35 -0.28 -11.87
N GLY A 4 11.34 -0.66 -11.06
CA GLY A 4 11.41 -0.76 -9.61
C GLY A 4 11.28 0.59 -8.91
N GLU A 5 11.37 0.61 -7.59
CA GLU A 5 11.21 1.84 -6.79
C GLU A 5 12.33 2.86 -7.10
N PRO A 6 12.01 4.09 -7.58
CA PRO A 6 13.01 5.06 -8.04
C PRO A 6 14.04 5.45 -6.99
N ALA A 7 13.66 5.42 -5.71
CA ALA A 7 14.54 5.77 -4.59
C ALA A 7 15.56 4.66 -4.23
N GLY A 8 15.40 3.44 -4.75
CA GLY A 8 16.30 2.32 -4.50
C GLY A 8 17.55 2.35 -5.40
N ARG A 9 18.65 1.75 -4.94
CA ARG A 9 19.85 1.58 -5.79
C ARG A 9 19.55 0.65 -6.96
N SER A 10 20.19 0.84 -8.11
CA SER A 10 19.89 0.05 -9.32
C SER A 10 20.00 -1.47 -9.12
N THR A 11 20.95 -1.94 -8.32
CA THR A 11 21.14 -3.35 -8.00
C THR A 11 20.08 -3.91 -7.06
N GLU A 12 19.40 -3.06 -6.28
CA GLU A 12 18.32 -3.47 -5.37
C GLU A 12 16.99 -3.59 -6.11
N ARG A 13 16.77 -2.76 -7.15
CA ARG A 13 15.54 -2.76 -7.95
C ARG A 13 15.32 -4.04 -8.75
N CYS A 14 16.38 -4.78 -9.08
CA CYS A 14 16.29 -6.04 -9.80
C CYS A 14 16.25 -7.28 -8.89
N ARG A 15 16.32 -7.11 -7.56
CA ARG A 15 16.30 -8.27 -6.65
C ARG A 15 14.89 -8.86 -6.59
N PRO A 16 14.75 -10.20 -6.58
CA PRO A 16 13.46 -10.83 -6.33
C PRO A 16 12.85 -10.32 -5.02
N GLN A 17 11.54 -10.09 -5.05
CA GLN A 17 10.74 -9.67 -3.91
C GLN A 17 9.52 -10.60 -3.82
N PRO A 18 8.96 -10.81 -2.62
CA PRO A 18 7.74 -11.57 -2.50
C PRO A 18 6.57 -10.79 -3.11
N ALA A 19 5.63 -11.51 -3.75
CA ALA A 19 4.50 -10.92 -4.46
C ALA A 19 3.61 -10.04 -3.58
N VAL A 20 3.55 -10.33 -2.28
CA VAL A 20 2.82 -9.53 -1.27
C VAL A 20 3.32 -8.08 -1.19
N ARG A 21 4.57 -7.79 -1.57
CA ARG A 21 5.08 -6.41 -1.67
C ARG A 21 4.35 -5.62 -2.77
N ASP A 22 4.09 -6.26 -3.90
CA ASP A 22 3.35 -5.64 -5.01
C ASP A 22 1.88 -5.45 -4.65
N VAL A 23 1.28 -6.45 -3.98
CA VAL A 23 -0.08 -6.35 -3.41
C VAL A 23 -0.17 -5.18 -2.45
N ALA A 24 0.74 -5.07 -1.47
CA ALA A 24 0.78 -3.97 -0.52
C ALA A 24 0.84 -2.61 -1.23
N GLY A 25 1.69 -2.47 -2.26
CA GLY A 25 1.75 -1.27 -3.10
C GLY A 25 0.41 -0.94 -3.77
N MET A 26 -0.31 -1.94 -4.27
CA MET A 26 -1.64 -1.74 -4.86
C MET A 26 -2.68 -1.32 -3.81
N LEU A 27 -2.68 -1.96 -2.64
CA LEU A 27 -3.61 -1.61 -1.57
C LEU A 27 -3.41 -0.17 -1.08
N ARG A 28 -2.15 0.28 -0.97
CA ARG A 28 -1.79 1.69 -0.71
C ARG A 28 -2.27 2.62 -1.82
N SER A 29 -2.19 2.22 -3.08
CA SER A 29 -2.69 3.00 -4.21
C SER A 29 -4.20 3.30 -4.11
N PHE A 30 -5.01 2.35 -3.61
CA PHE A 30 -6.43 2.60 -3.35
C PHE A 30 -6.66 3.66 -2.27
N ASP A 31 -5.81 3.73 -1.24
CA ASP A 31 -5.89 4.75 -0.20
C ASP A 31 -5.62 6.16 -0.77
N TYR A 32 -4.67 6.27 -1.71
CA TYR A 32 -4.42 7.50 -2.46
C TYR A 32 -5.55 7.84 -3.43
N ALA A 33 -6.13 6.86 -4.12
CA ALA A 33 -7.29 7.09 -4.98
C ALA A 33 -8.51 7.55 -4.16
N ALA A 34 -8.75 6.98 -2.98
CA ALA A 34 -9.80 7.41 -2.05
C ALA A 34 -9.66 8.88 -1.64
N ARG A 35 -8.43 9.39 -1.51
CA ARG A 35 -8.15 10.80 -1.23
C ARG A 35 -8.62 11.74 -2.33
N THR A 36 -8.84 11.28 -3.56
CA THR A 36 -9.35 12.12 -4.66
C THR A 36 -10.86 12.39 -4.57
N HIS A 37 -11.60 11.57 -3.82
CA HIS A 37 -13.03 11.80 -3.57
C HIS A 37 -13.24 13.05 -2.68
N ARG A 38 -14.38 13.72 -2.87
CA ARG A 38 -14.79 14.90 -2.08
C ARG A 38 -16.21 14.66 -1.56
N PRO A 39 -16.42 14.44 -0.25
CA PRO A 39 -15.40 14.34 0.82
C PRO A 39 -14.51 13.09 0.69
N TRP A 40 -13.40 13.05 1.44
CA TRP A 40 -12.53 11.86 1.52
C TRP A 40 -13.35 10.64 1.96
N ASN A 41 -13.29 9.56 1.19
CA ASN A 41 -14.06 8.34 1.42
C ASN A 41 -13.16 7.10 1.64
N PRO A 42 -12.67 6.88 2.87
CA PRO A 42 -11.82 5.72 3.17
C PRO A 42 -12.57 4.38 2.99
N ALA A 43 -13.89 4.35 3.20
CA ALA A 43 -14.69 3.15 3.01
C ALA A 43 -14.71 2.66 1.55
N TRP A 44 -14.49 3.55 0.57
CA TRP A 44 -14.29 3.14 -0.82
C TRP A 44 -12.98 2.36 -1.00
N ALA A 45 -11.88 2.83 -0.39
CA ALA A 45 -10.61 2.11 -0.44
C ALA A 45 -10.75 0.73 0.20
N GLU A 46 -11.38 0.61 1.36
CA GLU A 46 -11.57 -0.70 2.03
C GLU A 46 -12.31 -1.72 1.15
N ARG A 47 -13.37 -1.29 0.44
CA ARG A 47 -14.07 -2.18 -0.50
C ARG A 47 -13.21 -2.56 -1.71
N CYS A 48 -12.45 -1.62 -2.26
CA CYS A 48 -11.53 -1.91 -3.36
C CYS A 48 -10.39 -2.84 -2.94
N ARG A 49 -9.86 -2.66 -1.73
CA ARG A 49 -8.82 -3.50 -1.13
C ARG A 49 -9.34 -4.93 -0.95
N ALA A 50 -10.53 -5.11 -0.39
CA ALA A 50 -11.16 -6.43 -0.25
C ALA A 50 -11.39 -7.11 -1.61
N ALA A 51 -12.01 -6.41 -2.56
CA ALA A 51 -12.28 -6.95 -3.89
C ALA A 51 -10.99 -7.27 -4.67
N TYR A 52 -9.91 -6.50 -4.46
CA TYR A 52 -8.61 -6.78 -5.06
C TYR A 52 -8.00 -8.07 -4.51
N CYS A 53 -8.03 -8.28 -3.18
CA CYS A 53 -7.53 -9.51 -2.58
C CYS A 53 -8.37 -10.73 -3.01
N ASP A 54 -9.70 -10.60 -3.03
CA ASP A 54 -10.60 -11.65 -3.54
C ASP A 54 -10.23 -12.04 -4.98
N GLY A 55 -10.12 -11.05 -5.86
CA GLY A 55 -9.74 -11.28 -7.27
C GLY A 55 -8.32 -11.82 -7.44
N TYR A 56 -7.38 -11.43 -6.57
CA TYR A 56 -6.02 -11.95 -6.59
C TYR A 56 -5.99 -13.45 -6.27
N ALA A 57 -6.75 -13.86 -5.26
CA ALA A 57 -6.91 -15.27 -4.89
C ALA A 57 -7.62 -16.07 -5.99
N GLU A 58 -8.73 -15.55 -6.52
CA GLU A 58 -9.47 -16.19 -7.61
C GLU A 58 -8.65 -16.37 -8.90
N ALA A 59 -7.72 -15.45 -9.16
CA ALA A 59 -6.81 -15.52 -10.31
C ALA A 59 -5.66 -16.55 -10.14
N GLY A 60 -5.60 -17.24 -9.00
CA GLY A 60 -4.61 -18.28 -8.71
C GLY A 60 -3.38 -17.82 -7.93
N GLY A 61 -3.40 -16.60 -7.38
CA GLY A 61 -2.48 -16.21 -6.32
C GLY A 61 -2.92 -16.76 -4.96
N ASP A 62 -2.02 -16.81 -3.99
CA ASP A 62 -2.41 -17.03 -2.59
C ASP A 62 -3.18 -15.80 -2.08
N ASP A 63 -4.22 -16.00 -1.27
CA ASP A 63 -4.94 -14.87 -0.68
C ASP A 63 -3.99 -14.09 0.24
N PRO A 64 -3.68 -12.81 -0.06
CA PRO A 64 -2.72 -12.04 0.73
C PRO A 64 -3.13 -11.86 2.19
N ARG A 65 -4.41 -12.11 2.52
CA ARG A 65 -4.95 -12.03 3.88
C ARG A 65 -4.66 -13.28 4.71
N GLU A 66 -4.22 -14.37 4.11
CA GLU A 66 -3.82 -15.59 4.83
C GLU A 66 -2.49 -15.43 5.58
N ASP A 67 -1.63 -14.49 5.17
CA ASP A 67 -0.46 -14.04 5.92
C ASP A 67 -0.58 -12.53 6.27
N PRO A 68 -1.43 -12.20 7.25
CA PRO A 68 -1.73 -10.81 7.58
C PRO A 68 -0.53 -10.08 8.17
N GLU A 69 0.41 -10.79 8.79
CA GLU A 69 1.62 -10.19 9.38
C GLU A 69 2.57 -9.70 8.30
N LEU A 70 2.83 -10.53 7.28
CA LEU A 70 3.69 -10.17 6.17
C LEU A 70 3.08 -9.05 5.32
N LEU A 71 1.76 -9.12 5.05
CA LEU A 71 1.05 -8.05 4.36
C LEU A 71 1.13 -6.73 5.13
N ARG A 72 0.83 -6.76 6.44
CA ARG A 72 0.92 -5.58 7.32
C ARG A 72 2.33 -5.01 7.33
N ALA A 73 3.37 -5.85 7.35
CA ALA A 73 4.76 -5.40 7.34
C ALA A 73 5.10 -4.62 6.06
N TYR A 74 4.75 -5.14 4.88
CA TYR A 74 5.03 -4.46 3.61
C TYR A 74 4.16 -3.22 3.38
N GLU A 75 2.90 -3.22 3.82
CA GLU A 75 2.09 -2.00 3.81
C GLU A 75 2.67 -0.93 4.73
N THR A 76 3.18 -1.31 5.90
CA THR A 76 3.80 -0.40 6.85
C THR A 76 5.09 0.20 6.28
N ASP A 77 5.97 -0.61 5.69
CA ASP A 77 7.20 -0.14 5.04
C ASP A 77 6.88 0.90 3.94
N LYS A 78 5.90 0.60 3.09
CA LYS A 78 5.45 1.51 2.04
C LYS A 78 4.85 2.79 2.61
N ALA A 79 4.01 2.70 3.64
CA ALA A 79 3.41 3.87 4.28
C ALA A 79 4.47 4.78 4.93
N VAL A 80 5.50 4.22 5.57
CA VAL A 80 6.62 5.00 6.14
C VAL A 80 7.39 5.74 5.03
N TYR A 81 7.69 5.05 3.93
CA TYR A 81 8.30 5.69 2.76
C TYR A 81 7.44 6.86 2.24
N GLU A 82 6.14 6.65 2.12
CA GLU A 82 5.17 7.65 1.67
C GLU A 82 5.09 8.86 2.62
N VAL A 83 5.09 8.66 3.94
CA VAL A 83 5.14 9.76 4.92
C VAL A 83 6.32 10.69 4.64
N VAL A 84 7.53 10.13 4.47
CA VAL A 84 8.74 10.93 4.19
C VAL A 84 8.63 11.63 2.84
N TYR A 85 8.08 10.95 1.83
CA TYR A 85 7.92 11.50 0.50
C TYR A 85 6.91 12.67 0.49
N GLU A 86 5.71 12.49 1.04
CA GLU A 86 4.67 13.51 1.02
C GLU A 86 5.04 14.71 1.87
N ALA A 87 5.63 14.49 3.05
CA ALA A 87 6.10 15.59 3.90
C ALA A 87 7.09 16.52 3.18
N ARG A 88 7.89 15.99 2.24
CA ARG A 88 8.89 16.76 1.49
C ARG A 88 8.35 17.39 0.20
N HIS A 89 7.42 16.74 -0.49
CA HIS A 89 7.05 17.14 -1.85
C HIS A 89 5.59 17.57 -2.00
N ARG A 90 4.66 17.02 -1.20
CA ARG A 90 3.22 17.32 -1.28
C ARG A 90 2.57 17.28 0.12
N PRO A 91 2.87 18.23 1.03
CA PRO A 91 2.40 18.17 2.42
C PRO A 91 0.88 18.02 2.59
N ASP A 92 0.07 18.54 1.66
CA ASP A 92 -1.40 18.40 1.65
C ASP A 92 -1.91 16.95 1.46
N TRP A 93 -1.02 16.05 1.02
CA TRP A 93 -1.26 14.62 0.86
C TRP A 93 -0.79 13.78 2.05
N LEU A 94 0.00 14.36 2.97
CA LEU A 94 0.48 13.69 4.18
C LEU A 94 -0.61 12.99 5.02
N PRO A 95 -1.86 13.50 5.10
CA PRO A 95 -2.91 12.78 5.81
C PRO A 95 -3.17 11.35 5.31
N VAL A 96 -2.89 11.04 4.03
CA VAL A 96 -3.14 9.71 3.45
C VAL A 96 -2.25 8.63 4.05
N PRO A 97 -0.90 8.74 4.02
CA PRO A 97 -0.04 7.76 4.67
C PRO A 97 -0.13 7.80 6.20
N MET A 98 -0.44 8.96 6.81
CA MET A 98 -0.62 9.01 8.27
C MET A 98 -1.85 8.21 8.75
N ALA A 99 -3.00 8.33 8.06
CA ALA A 99 -4.17 7.52 8.37
C ALA A 99 -3.91 6.01 8.21
N ALA A 100 -3.04 5.64 7.27
CA ALA A 100 -2.63 4.25 7.09
C ALA A 100 -1.74 3.77 8.23
N ILE A 101 -0.75 4.56 8.66
CA ILE A 101 0.08 4.26 9.83
C ILE A 101 -0.78 4.08 11.09
N GLU A 102 -1.76 4.97 11.31
CA GLU A 102 -2.70 4.85 12.43
C GLU A 102 -3.48 3.52 12.37
N ARG A 103 -4.02 3.16 11.19
CA ARG A 103 -4.73 1.88 10.99
C ARG A 103 -3.83 0.66 11.19
N LEU A 104 -2.59 0.70 10.71
CA LEU A 104 -1.66 -0.43 10.76
C LEU A 104 -0.99 -0.61 12.14
N ALA A 105 -0.88 0.47 12.91
CA ALA A 105 -0.33 0.47 14.27
C ALA A 105 -1.39 0.15 15.34
N ALA A 106 -2.67 0.26 15.01
CA ALA A 106 -3.74 -0.22 15.88
C ALA A 106 -3.58 -1.73 16.08
N LEU A 107 -3.47 -2.14 17.34
CA LEU A 107 -3.60 -3.54 17.73
C LEU A 107 -5.07 -3.91 17.52
N ASP A 108 -5.33 -4.92 16.69
CA ASP A 108 -6.58 -5.68 16.80
C ASP A 108 -6.57 -6.48 18.10
#